data_AF-A0A9E1JM48-F1
#
_entry.id   AF-A0A9E1JM48-F1
#
_cell.length_a   1.000
_cell.length_b   1.000
_cell.length_c   1.000
_cell.angle_alpha   90.00
_cell.angle_beta   90.00
_cell.angle_gamma   90.00
#
_symmetry.space_group_name_H-M   'P 1'
#
loop_
_entity.id
_entity.type
_entity.pdbx_description
1 polymer ?
#
loop_
_entity_poly.entity_id
_entity_poly.type
_entity_poly.pdbx_seq_one_letter_code
_entity_poly.pdbx_strand_id
1 'polypeptide(L)' 'MNMDSRQIIKELKKAGFVLVKVSGDRHKFKHENGKIVIVPHPQKDLPIGTARNIFKMAELKWRK' A
#
# COMPACT_ATOMS: atom_id res chain seq x y z
N MET A 1 15.99 -7.81 2.61
CA MET A 1 14.62 -8.08 3.08
C MET A 1 13.72 -7.13 2.33
N ASN A 2 13.21 -7.58 1.19
CA ASN A 2 12.43 -6.73 0.29
C ASN A 2 10.96 -7.07 0.50
N MET A 3 10.12 -6.05 0.57
CA MET A 3 8.70 -6.22 0.84
C MET A 3 7.95 -6.23 -0.48
N ASP A 4 7.16 -7.28 -0.70
CA ASP A 4 6.47 -7.48 -1.97
C ASP A 4 5.25 -6.57 -2.03
N SER A 5 5.03 -5.84 -3.14
CA SER A 5 3.84 -4.98 -3.32
C SER A 5 2.55 -5.73 -3.03
N ARG A 6 2.51 -7.04 -3.34
CA ARG A 6 1.37 -7.93 -3.08
C ARG A 6 1.05 -8.06 -1.58
N GLN A 7 2.06 -8.11 -0.71
CA GLN A 7 1.84 -8.20 0.74
C GLN A 7 1.25 -6.89 1.27
N ILE A 8 1.76 -5.75 0.81
CA ILE A 8 1.24 -4.42 1.18
C ILE A 8 -0.23 -4.29 0.77
N ILE A 9 -0.57 -4.70 -0.46
CA ILE A 9 -1.94 -4.66 -0.96
C ILE A 9 -2.87 -5.57 -0.15
N LYS A 10 -2.40 -6.76 0.28
CA LYS A 10 -3.19 -7.65 1.14
C LYS A 10 -3.50 -7.01 2.49
N GLU A 11 -2.51 -6.40 3.14
CA GLU A 11 -2.71 -5.72 4.43
C GLU A 11 -3.60 -4.48 4.29
N LEU A 12 -3.42 -3.68 3.23
CA LEU A 12 -4.32 -2.56 2.93
C LEU A 12 -5.76 -3.03 2.73
N LYS A 13 -6.00 -4.09 1.94
CA LYS A 13 -7.34 -4.64 1.74
C LYS A 13 -7.96 -5.15 3.04
N LYS A 14 -7.19 -5.85 3.88
CA LYS A 14 -7.66 -6.30 5.22
C LYS A 14 -8.03 -5.13 6.12
N ALA A 15 -7.32 -4.02 5.99
CA ALA A 15 -7.61 -2.80 6.73
C ALA A 15 -8.79 -2.01 6.16
N GLY A 16 -9.49 -2.49 5.12
CA GLY A 16 -10.65 -1.79 4.55
C GLY A 16 -10.30 -0.79 3.44
N PHE A 17 -9.06 -0.81 2.91
CA PHE A 17 -8.73 0.00 1.74
C PHE A 17 -9.28 -0.64 0.46
N VAL A 18 -9.99 0.16 -0.32
CA VAL A 18 -10.54 -0.20 -1.63
C VAL A 18 -9.74 0.44 -2.76
N LEU A 19 -9.52 -0.30 -3.84
CA LEU A 19 -8.85 0.21 -5.03
C LEU A 19 -9.82 1.11 -5.79
N VAL A 20 -9.49 2.40 -5.92
CA VAL A 20 -10.35 3.39 -6.59
C VAL A 20 -9.90 3.71 -8.00
N LYS A 21 -8.59 3.70 -8.26
CA LYS A 21 -8.04 4.01 -9.57
C LYS A 21 -6.71 3.33 -9.76
N VAL A 22 -6.45 2.87 -10.97
CA VAL A 22 -5.13 2.41 -11.39
C VAL A 22 -4.67 3.31 -12.51
N SER A 23 -3.43 3.79 -12.43
CA SER A 23 -2.79 4.59 -13.47
C SER A 23 -1.41 4.02 -13.72
N GLY A 24 -1.30 3.11 -14.70
CA GLY A 24 -0.06 2.40 -14.97
C GLY A 24 0.39 1.57 -13.77
N ASP A 25 1.57 1.90 -13.24
CA ASP A 25 2.14 1.27 -12.05
C ASP A 25 1.52 1.79 -10.74
N ARG A 26 0.80 2.92 -10.74
CA ARG A 26 0.27 3.53 -9.51
C ARG A 26 -1.14 3.06 -9.21
N HIS A 27 -1.27 2.22 -8.19
CA HIS A 27 -2.55 1.75 -7.67
C HIS A 27 -3.00 2.64 -6.52
N LYS A 28 -4.08 3.37 -6.73
CA LYS A 28 -4.67 4.30 -5.75
C LYS A 28 -5.71 3.55 -4.92
N PHE A 29 -5.43 3.44 -3.63
CA PHE A 29 -6.29 2.88 -2.62
C PHE A 29 -6.93 3.99 -1.79
N LYS A 30 -8.22 3.87 -1.50
CA LYS A 30 -8.98 4.77 -0.65
C LYS A 30 -9.55 3.98 0.52
N HIS A 31 -9.45 4.52 1.72
CA HIS A 31 -10.11 4.01 2.91
C HIS A 31 -11.43 4.74 3.13
N GLU A 32 -12.39 4.11 3.80
CA GLU A 32 -13.68 4.71 4.14
C GLU A 32 -13.51 5.99 4.98
N ASN A 33 -12.57 5.98 5.93
CA ASN A 33 -12.13 7.14 6.73
C ASN A 33 -11.50 8.30 5.90
N GLY A 34 -11.59 8.30 4.57
CA GLY A 34 -11.11 9.38 3.70
C GLY A 34 -9.61 9.34 3.36
N LYS A 35 -8.85 8.38 3.89
CA LYS A 35 -7.42 8.26 3.58
C LYS A 35 -7.17 7.70 2.19
N ILE A 36 -6.10 8.18 1.58
CA ILE A 36 -5.70 7.77 0.23
C ILE A 36 -4.24 7.36 0.25
N VAL A 37 -3.96 6.19 -0.30
CA VAL A 37 -2.62 5.60 -0.35
C VAL A 37 -2.35 5.18 -1.79
N ILE A 38 -1.13 5.42 -2.26
CA ILE A 38 -0.71 5.03 -3.61
C ILE A 38 0.36 3.96 -3.46
N VAL A 39 0.14 2.81 -4.08
CA VAL A 39 1.06 1.68 -4.10
C VAL A 39 1.60 1.51 -5.52
N PRO A 40 2.93 1.57 -5.73
CA PRO A 40 3.51 1.20 -7.01
C PRO A 40 3.47 -0.33 -7.17
N HIS A 41 2.73 -0.81 -8.16
CA HIS A 41 2.55 -2.20 -8.51
C HIS A 41 2.46 -2.30 -10.05
N PRO A 42 3.19 -3.21 -10.71
CA PRO A 42 3.78 -4.45 -10.20
C PRO A 42 5.27 -4.37 -9.86
N GLN A 43 5.60 -4.04 -8.62
CA GLN A 43 6.99 -4.01 -8.14
C GLN A 43 7.18 -5.05 -7.02
N LYS A 44 8.06 -6.04 -7.27
CA LYS A 44 8.39 -7.09 -6.28
C LYS A 44 9.31 -6.57 -5.18
N ASP A 45 10.23 -5.67 -5.54
CA ASP A 45 11.22 -5.12 -4.62
C ASP A 45 10.90 -3.66 -4.32
N LEU A 46 9.94 -3.45 -3.41
CA LEU A 46 9.74 -2.12 -2.84
C LEU A 46 10.83 -1.82 -1.82
N PRO A 47 11.48 -0.64 -1.91
CA PRO A 47 12.34 -0.16 -0.85
C PRO A 47 11.58 -0.13 0.47
N ILE A 48 12.22 -0.60 1.55
CA ILE A 48 11.65 -0.62 2.90
C ILE A 48 11.14 0.78 3.31
N GLY A 49 11.84 1.85 2.89
CA GLY A 49 11.40 3.23 3.13
C GLY A 49 10.04 3.54 2.49
N THR A 50 9.84 3.14 1.23
CA THR A 50 8.58 3.34 0.50
C THR A 50 7.45 2.56 1.16
N ALA A 51 7.70 1.29 1.45
CA ALA A 51 6.75 0.46 2.14
C ALA A 51 6.40 1.06 3.52
N ARG A 52 7.39 1.48 4.32
CA ARG A 52 7.15 2.07 5.65
C ARG A 52 6.33 3.36 5.57
N ASN A 53 6.56 4.19 4.56
CA ASN A 53 5.76 5.37 4.30
C ASN A 53 4.32 5.02 3.92
N ILE A 54 4.10 3.96 3.13
CA ILE A 54 2.75 3.46 2.81
C ILE A 54 2.01 3.02 4.08
N PHE A 55 2.64 2.21 4.94
CA PHE A 55 2.03 1.80 6.21
C PHE A 55 1.76 2.99 7.14
N LYS A 56 2.69 3.96 7.19
CA LYS A 56 2.50 5.20 7.96
C LYS A 56 1.32 6.01 7.46
N MET A 57 1.19 6.21 6.14
CA MET A 57 0.03 6.89 5.55
C MET A 57 -1.28 6.14 5.77
N ALA A 58 -1.22 4.81 5.79
CA ALA A 58 -2.35 3.96 6.10
C ALA A 58 -2.67 3.89 7.61
N GLU A 59 -1.86 4.50 8.49
CA GLU A 59 -1.85 4.26 9.94
C GLU A 59 -1.85 2.78 10.34
N LEU A 60 -1.25 1.94 9.49
CA LEU A 60 -1.09 0.53 9.76
C LEU A 60 0.23 0.31 10.49
N LYS A 61 0.20 -0.59 11.47
CA LYS A 61 1.39 -0.99 12.19
C LYS A 61 2.32 -1.73 11.23
N TRP A 62 3.48 -1.15 10.95
CA TRP A 62 4.56 -1.86 10.27
C TRP A 62 4.99 -3.04 11.14
N ARG A 63 4.70 -4.26 10.69
CA ARG A 63 5.28 -5.48 11.27
C ARG A 63 6.38 -5.95 10.33
N LYS A 64 7.61 -5.97 10.86
CA LYS A 64 8.81 -6.44 10.16
C LYS A 64 8.86 -7.96 10.23
#